data_AF-A0A956PCD2-F1
#
_entry.id   AF-A0A956PCD2-F1
#
_cell.length_a   1.000
_cell.length_b   1.000
_cell.length_c   1.000
_cell.angle_alpha   90.00
_cell.angle_beta   90.00
_cell.angle_gamma   90.00
#
_symmetry.space_group_name_H-M   'P 1'
#
loop_
_entity.id
_entity.type
_entity.pdbx_description
1 polymer ?
#
loop_
_entity_poly.entity_id
_entity_poly.type
_entity_poly.pdbx_seq_one_letter_code
_entity_poly.pdbx_strand_id
1 'polypeptide(L)'
;MARNQGLAGGVLSTLSRFELRLYRNELRFFPEYTDHGSRHIETVLTTCSSIIRDDAFEHTTPEDVAALVLSVLLHDVAMHLRLEEFRVLVGVDTSPTWTESPVCELDKELWSTLWVEFLAEARRFDGRTLNRLFGSSDPISKPSL
;
A
#
# COMPACT_ATOMS: atom_id res chain seq x y z
N MET A 1 11.17 -20.00 21.20
CA MET A 1 10.85 -20.04 19.76
C MET A 1 11.99 -20.68 18.97
N ALA A 2 11.67 -21.66 18.12
CA ALA A 2 12.63 -22.19 17.15
C ALA A 2 13.03 -21.08 16.16
N ARG A 3 14.28 -21.02 15.71
CA ARG A 3 14.73 -20.04 14.71
C ARG A 3 14.64 -20.65 13.32
N ASN A 4 13.85 -20.04 12.43
CA ASN A 4 13.86 -20.36 11.01
C ASN A 4 14.69 -19.31 10.25
N GLN A 5 15.95 -19.64 9.92
CA GLN A 5 16.85 -18.69 9.26
C GLN A 5 16.40 -18.33 7.84
N GLY A 6 15.70 -19.24 7.14
CA GLY A 6 15.16 -18.97 5.82
C GLY A 6 14.09 -17.89 5.84
N LEU A 7 13.13 -18.00 6.77
CA LEU A 7 12.09 -16.98 6.96
C LEU A 7 12.68 -15.65 7.42
N ALA A 8 13.60 -15.67 8.38
CA ALA A 8 14.26 -14.45 8.84
C ALA A 8 15.00 -13.73 7.70
N GLY A 9 15.72 -14.48 6.85
CA GLY A 9 16.38 -13.92 5.66
C GLY A 9 15.40 -13.35 4.64
N GLY A 10 14.27 -14.03 4.40
CA GLY A 10 13.21 -13.56 3.51
C GLY A 10 12.56 -12.26 3.98
N VAL A 11 12.27 -12.15 5.28
CA VAL A 11 11.74 -10.94 5.91
C VAL A 11 12.73 -9.78 5.77
N LEU A 12 14.00 -9.98 6.16
CA LEU A 12 15.02 -8.93 6.08
C LEU A 12 15.28 -8.46 4.64
N SER A 13 15.35 -9.40 3.69
CA SER A 13 15.48 -9.07 2.27
C SER A 13 14.31 -8.23 1.77
N THR A 14 13.09 -8.57 2.20
CA THR A 14 11.89 -7.82 1.83
C THR A 14 11.90 -6.41 2.44
N LEU A 15 12.21 -6.29 3.73
CA LEU A 15 12.34 -4.99 4.41
C LEU A 15 13.37 -4.08 3.71
N SER A 16 14.53 -4.63 3.36
CA SER A 16 15.59 -3.88 2.66
C SER A 16 15.12 -3.33 1.30
N ARG A 17 14.24 -4.03 0.58
CA ARG A 17 13.67 -3.54 -0.69
C ARG A 17 12.79 -2.29 -0.51
N PHE A 18 12.21 -2.10 0.66
CA PHE A 18 11.32 -0.98 0.97
C PHE A 18 11.98 0.11 1.84
N GLU A 19 13.16 -0.15 2.39
CA GLU A 19 13.87 0.75 3.31
C GLU A 19 13.97 2.19 2.78
N LEU A 20 14.45 2.37 1.54
CA LEU A 20 14.59 3.69 0.95
C LEU A 20 13.23 4.42 0.80
N ARG A 21 12.16 3.68 0.51
CA ARG A 21 10.82 4.26 0.35
C ARG A 21 10.27 4.72 1.70
N LEU A 22 10.35 3.85 2.70
CA LEU A 22 9.92 4.15 4.07
C LEU A 22 10.74 5.29 4.69
N TYR A 23 12.04 5.37 4.38
CA TYR A 23 12.90 6.47 4.83
C TYR A 23 12.51 7.81 4.20
N ARG A 24 12.16 7.83 2.91
CA ARG A 24 11.75 9.06 2.21
C ARG A 24 10.36 9.54 2.63
N ASN A 25 9.46 8.61 2.98
CA ASN A 25 8.09 8.91 3.40
C ASN A 25 7.36 9.85 2.42
N GLU A 26 7.51 9.59 1.12
CA GLU A 26 6.93 10.40 0.04
C GLU A 26 5.49 9.96 -0.25
N LEU A 27 4.52 10.56 0.44
CA LEU A 27 3.10 10.24 0.33
C LEU A 27 2.42 11.09 -0.76
N ARG A 28 2.85 10.92 -2.02
CA ARG A 28 2.47 11.81 -3.13
C ARG A 28 0.96 11.89 -3.38
N PHE A 29 0.25 10.77 -3.24
CA PHE A 29 -1.21 10.71 -3.41
C PHE A 29 -1.98 10.97 -2.12
N PHE A 30 -1.29 11.04 -0.98
CA PHE A 30 -1.88 11.15 0.35
C PHE A 30 -1.17 12.24 1.18
N PRO A 31 -1.05 13.48 0.66
CA PRO A 31 -0.25 14.53 1.30
C PRO A 31 -0.82 14.99 2.65
N GLU A 32 -2.09 14.71 2.94
CA GLU A 32 -2.72 15.01 4.23
C GLU A 32 -2.26 14.06 5.35
N TYR A 33 -1.65 12.92 4.99
CA TYR A 33 -1.14 11.93 5.93
C TYR A 33 0.33 12.24 6.22
N THR A 34 0.70 12.24 7.51
CA THR A 34 1.97 12.87 7.94
C THR A 34 3.10 11.88 8.26
N ASP A 35 2.82 10.64 8.67
CA ASP A 35 3.86 9.64 8.97
C ASP A 35 3.41 8.20 8.69
N HIS A 36 3.94 7.63 7.60
CA HIS A 36 3.83 6.20 7.28
C HIS A 36 5.22 5.64 6.91
N GLY A 37 6.27 6.21 7.52
CA GLY A 37 7.66 5.82 7.33
C GLY A 37 8.11 4.71 8.28
N SER A 38 9.42 4.50 8.40
CA SER A 38 9.98 3.44 9.25
C SER A 38 9.53 3.52 10.71
N ARG A 39 9.42 4.73 11.27
CA ARG A 39 8.95 4.94 12.64
C ARG A 39 7.51 4.46 12.86
N HIS A 40 6.63 4.70 11.89
CA HIS A 40 5.26 4.20 11.94
C HIS A 40 5.25 2.66 12.00
N ILE A 41 6.00 2.01 11.09
CA ILE A 41 6.13 0.55 11.05
C ILE A 41 6.68 -0.01 12.37
N GLU A 42 7.72 0.59 12.94
CA GLU A 42 8.27 0.18 14.24
C GLU A 42 7.24 0.32 15.38
N THR A 43 6.46 1.40 15.37
CA THR A 43 5.40 1.64 16.36
C THR A 43 4.32 0.58 16.26
N VAL A 44 3.89 0.23 15.03
CA VAL A 44 2.90 -0.84 14.80
C VAL A 44 3.45 -2.19 15.26
N LEU A 45 4.67 -2.56 14.88
CA LEU A 45 5.30 -3.82 15.31
C LEU A 45 5.44 -3.91 16.83
N THR A 46 5.87 -2.82 17.48
CA THR A 46 5.96 -2.74 18.94
C THR A 46 4.59 -2.93 19.58
N THR A 47 3.56 -2.30 19.01
CA THR A 47 2.18 -2.43 19.47
C THR A 47 1.68 -3.86 19.32
N CYS A 48 1.90 -4.50 18.17
CA CYS A 48 1.57 -5.91 17.97
C CYS A 48 2.24 -6.80 19.02
N SER A 49 3.54 -6.61 19.28
CA SER A 49 4.28 -7.33 20.31
C SER A 49 3.67 -7.13 21.71
N SER A 50 3.23 -5.90 22.02
CA SER A 50 2.64 -5.57 23.34
C SER A 50 1.23 -6.14 23.55
N ILE A 51 0.48 -6.39 22.48
CA ILE A 51 -0.89 -6.93 22.55
C ILE A 51 -0.87 -8.46 22.60
N ILE A 52 0.13 -9.10 22.02
CA ILE A 52 0.32 -10.55 22.12
C ILE A 52 0.59 -10.90 23.59
N ARG A 53 -0.26 -11.75 24.15
CA ARG A 53 -0.11 -12.21 25.54
C ARG A 53 1.13 -13.09 25.68
N ASP A 54 1.76 -13.05 26.85
CA ASP A 54 2.93 -13.86 27.16
C ASP A 54 2.72 -15.36 26.90
N ASP A 55 1.53 -15.89 27.24
CA ASP A 55 1.17 -17.30 27.02
C ASP A 55 0.92 -17.64 25.54
N ALA A 56 0.58 -16.66 24.70
CA ALA A 56 0.42 -16.88 23.27
C ALA A 56 1.77 -17.09 22.55
N PHE A 57 2.88 -16.55 23.09
CA PHE A 57 4.21 -16.76 22.51
C PHE A 57 4.66 -18.22 22.56
N GLU A 58 4.12 -19.04 23.47
CA GLU A 58 4.38 -20.48 23.53
C GLU A 58 3.82 -21.23 22.31
N HIS A 59 2.78 -20.69 21.70
CA HIS A 59 2.11 -21.26 20.52
C HIS A 59 2.44 -20.53 19.23
N THR A 60 3.24 -19.46 19.29
CA THR A 60 3.60 -18.65 18.12
C THR A 60 4.76 -19.29 17.37
N THR A 61 4.56 -19.52 16.08
CA THR A 61 5.57 -20.10 15.19
C THR A 61 6.41 -19.02 14.48
N PRO A 62 7.58 -19.36 13.95
CA PRO A 62 8.33 -18.44 13.08
C PRO A 62 7.54 -17.97 11.86
N GLU A 63 6.67 -18.82 11.32
CA GLU A 63 5.77 -18.52 10.21
C GLU A 63 4.77 -17.42 10.59
N ASP A 64 4.18 -17.50 11.79
CA ASP A 64 3.26 -16.48 12.30
C ASP A 64 3.96 -15.11 12.45
N VAL A 65 5.18 -15.11 13.00
CA VAL A 65 5.97 -13.88 13.16
C VAL A 65 6.35 -13.31 11.79
N ALA A 66 6.76 -14.15 10.84
CA ALA A 66 7.11 -13.69 9.50
C ALA A 66 5.88 -13.10 8.78
N ALA A 67 4.72 -13.76 8.88
CA ALA A 67 3.47 -13.26 8.34
C ALA A 67 3.10 -11.91 8.96
N LEU A 68 3.15 -11.79 10.29
CA LEU A 68 2.86 -10.55 11.01
C LEU A 68 3.76 -9.40 10.54
N VAL A 69 5.09 -9.61 10.47
CA VAL A 69 6.03 -8.56 10.05
C VAL A 69 5.77 -8.14 8.60
N LEU A 70 5.55 -9.09 7.69
CA LEU A 70 5.27 -8.79 6.29
C LEU A 70 3.90 -8.11 6.12
N SER A 71 2.89 -8.51 6.88
CA SER A 71 1.57 -7.85 6.89
C SER A 71 1.68 -6.40 7.35
N VAL A 72 2.42 -6.14 8.44
CA VAL A 72 2.67 -4.77 8.90
C VAL A 72 3.48 -3.98 7.88
N LEU A 73 4.44 -4.58 7.19
CA LEU A 73 5.13 -3.86 6.11
C LEU A 73 4.19 -3.51 4.95
N LEU A 74 3.35 -4.45 4.51
CA LEU A 74 2.54 -4.32 3.31
C LEU A 74 1.28 -3.46 3.51
N HIS A 75 0.77 -3.30 4.73
CA HIS A 75 -0.52 -2.64 4.94
C HIS A 75 -0.58 -1.20 4.39
N ASP A 76 0.52 -0.45 4.52
CA ASP A 76 0.60 0.95 4.08
C ASP A 76 1.60 1.18 2.94
N VAL A 77 2.22 0.13 2.41
CA VAL A 77 3.26 0.29 1.38
C VAL A 77 2.74 0.95 0.11
N ALA A 78 1.45 0.76 -0.19
CA ALA A 78 0.76 1.38 -1.31
C ALA A 78 0.60 2.90 -1.15
N MET A 79 0.70 3.45 0.07
CA MET A 79 0.66 4.90 0.28
C MET A 79 1.90 5.61 -0.25
N HIS A 80 3.00 4.87 -0.45
CA HIS A 80 4.25 5.37 -1.04
C HIS A 80 4.28 5.24 -2.57
N LEU A 81 3.14 4.98 -3.21
CA LEU A 81 3.03 4.85 -4.66
C LEU A 81 3.40 6.19 -5.33
N ARG A 82 4.31 6.14 -6.30
CA ARG A 82 4.68 7.31 -7.11
C ARG A 82 3.84 7.42 -8.36
N LEU A 83 3.84 8.59 -9.00
CA LEU A 83 3.06 8.82 -10.22
C LEU A 83 3.45 7.87 -11.36
N GLU A 84 4.74 7.60 -11.52
CA GLU A 84 5.23 6.72 -12.58
C GLU A 84 4.77 5.28 -12.35
N GLU A 85 4.73 4.85 -11.10
CA GLU A 85 4.24 3.53 -10.69
C GLU A 85 2.73 3.43 -10.83
N PHE A 86 2.00 4.49 -10.48
CA PHE A 86 0.56 4.60 -10.70
C PHE A 86 0.20 4.54 -12.19
N ARG A 87 0.95 5.22 -13.06
CA ARG A 87 0.74 5.17 -14.51
C ARG A 87 0.89 3.76 -15.07
N VAL A 88 1.87 2.99 -14.58
CA VAL A 88 2.01 1.57 -14.93
C VAL A 88 0.85 0.75 -14.37
N LEU A 89 0.46 1.00 -13.11
CA LEU A 89 -0.61 0.28 -12.42
C LEU A 89 -1.95 0.41 -13.15
N VAL A 90 -2.30 1.61 -13.62
CA VAL A 90 -3.57 1.91 -14.30
C VAL A 90 -3.50 1.74 -15.83
N GLY A 91 -2.46 1.09 -16.34
CA GLY A 91 -2.32 0.75 -17.77
C GLY A 91 -2.07 1.94 -18.70
N VAL A 92 -1.58 3.07 -18.18
CA VAL A 92 -1.15 4.23 -18.99
C VAL A 92 0.22 3.98 -19.60
N ASP A 93 1.15 3.47 -18.78
CA ASP A 93 2.50 3.07 -19.21
C ASP A 93 2.68 1.56 -19.08
N THR A 94 3.70 1.02 -19.75
CA THR A 94 4.07 -0.39 -19.64
C THR A 94 5.37 -0.54 -18.84
N SER A 95 5.53 -1.69 -18.18
CA SER A 95 6.79 -2.07 -17.53
C SER A 95 7.11 -3.51 -17.87
N PRO A 96 8.38 -3.85 -18.18
CA PRO A 96 8.78 -5.23 -18.48
C PRO A 96 8.69 -6.16 -17.26
N THR A 97 8.60 -5.60 -16.05
CA THR A 97 8.54 -6.35 -14.79
C THR A 97 7.14 -6.42 -14.20
N TRP A 98 6.16 -5.74 -14.81
CA TRP A 98 4.78 -5.73 -14.36
C TRP A 98 3.88 -6.35 -15.42
N THR A 99 3.15 -7.38 -15.02
CA THR A 99 2.05 -7.92 -15.81
C THR A 99 0.78 -7.67 -15.03
N GLU A 100 -0.15 -6.94 -15.63
CA GLU A 100 -1.44 -6.69 -15.00
C GLU A 100 -2.23 -8.00 -14.90
N SER A 101 -2.50 -8.45 -13.69
CA SER A 101 -3.31 -9.61 -13.39
C SER A 101 -3.92 -9.42 -12.01
N PRO A 102 -5.22 -9.71 -11.83
CA PRO A 102 -5.78 -9.70 -10.50
C PRO A 102 -5.21 -10.89 -9.72
N VAL A 103 -5.04 -10.72 -8.42
CA VAL A 103 -4.88 -11.85 -7.51
C VAL A 103 -6.29 -12.34 -7.23
N CYS A 104 -6.74 -13.39 -7.92
CA CYS A 104 -8.13 -13.83 -7.93
C CYS A 104 -8.74 -14.09 -6.54
N GLU A 105 -7.90 -14.38 -5.54
CA GLU A 105 -8.28 -14.56 -4.14
C GLU A 105 -8.59 -13.25 -3.42
N LEU A 106 -8.04 -12.13 -3.89
CA LEU A 106 -8.17 -10.80 -3.28
C LEU A 106 -9.08 -9.88 -4.09
N ASP A 107 -9.00 -9.94 -5.41
CA ASP A 107 -9.72 -9.04 -6.30
C ASP A 107 -10.12 -9.74 -7.61
N LYS A 108 -11.07 -9.14 -8.33
CA LYS A 108 -11.61 -9.64 -9.59
C LYS A 108 -11.30 -8.73 -10.76
N GLU A 109 -11.09 -7.44 -10.50
CA GLU A 109 -10.92 -6.43 -11.54
C GLU A 109 -9.47 -5.99 -11.70
N LEU A 110 -9.14 -5.50 -12.89
CA LEU A 110 -7.86 -4.89 -13.19
C LEU A 110 -7.85 -3.43 -12.72
N TRP A 111 -6.69 -2.94 -12.28
CA TRP A 111 -6.54 -1.54 -11.88
C TRP A 111 -6.81 -0.57 -13.03
N SER A 112 -6.43 -0.94 -14.26
CA SER A 112 -6.74 -0.20 -15.48
C SER A 112 -8.26 -0.08 -15.72
N THR A 113 -9.01 -1.15 -15.48
CA THR A 113 -10.48 -1.15 -15.54
C THR A 113 -11.06 -0.23 -14.48
N LEU A 114 -10.67 -0.41 -13.22
CA LEU A 114 -11.16 0.41 -12.09
C LEU A 114 -10.87 1.90 -12.30
N TRP A 115 -9.72 2.24 -12.88
CA TRP A 115 -9.38 3.62 -13.20
C TRP A 115 -10.29 4.23 -14.27
N VAL A 116 -10.62 3.47 -15.33
CA VAL A 116 -11.55 3.92 -16.38
C VAL A 116 -12.96 4.14 -15.81
N GLU A 117 -13.41 3.22 -14.95
CA GLU A 117 -14.71 3.32 -14.27
C GLU A 117 -14.77 4.54 -13.34
N PHE A 118 -13.72 4.74 -12.53
CA PHE A 118 -13.59 5.91 -11.67
C PHE A 118 -13.63 7.21 -12.48
N LEU A 119 -12.93 7.29 -13.61
CA LEU A 119 -12.97 8.48 -14.48
C LEU A 119 -14.37 8.71 -15.07
N ALA A 120 -15.11 7.65 -15.38
CA ALA A 120 -16.48 7.77 -15.87
C ALA A 120 -17.45 8.25 -14.78
N GLU A 121 -17.26 7.81 -13.55
CA GLU A 121 -18.00 8.27 -12.38
C GLU A 121 -17.67 9.74 -12.07
N ALA A 122 -16.38 10.08 -12.00
CA ALA A 122 -15.88 11.40 -11.66
C ALA A 122 -16.41 12.50 -12.60
N ARG A 123 -16.59 12.19 -13.89
CA ARG A 123 -17.20 13.09 -14.88
C ARG A 123 -18.66 13.46 -14.58
N ARG A 124 -19.35 12.68 -13.73
CA ARG A 124 -20.75 12.87 -13.37
C ARG A 124 -20.93 13.51 -11.99
N PHE A 125 -19.84 13.86 -11.30
CA PHE A 125 -19.93 14.52 -10.00
C PHE A 125 -20.70 15.83 -10.10
N ASP A 126 -21.67 16.01 -9.20
CA ASP A 126 -22.43 17.25 -9.11
C ASP A 126 -21.60 18.36 -8.46
N GLY A 127 -22.05 19.62 -8.59
CA GLY A 127 -21.32 20.77 -8.06
C GLY A 127 -21.08 20.71 -6.55
N ARG A 128 -21.96 20.04 -5.79
CA ARG A 128 -21.79 19.82 -4.34
C ARG A 128 -20.65 18.85 -4.06
N THR A 129 -20.59 17.74 -4.80
CA THR A 129 -19.54 16.74 -4.69
C THR A 129 -18.19 17.34 -5.08
N LEU A 130 -18.14 18.07 -6.19
CA LEU A 130 -16.94 18.76 -6.66
C LEU A 130 -16.43 19.77 -5.62
N ASN A 131 -17.32 20.62 -5.08
CA ASN A 131 -16.91 21.60 -4.08
C ASN A 131 -16.39 20.94 -2.80
N ARG A 132 -17.02 19.85 -2.35
CA ARG A 132 -16.57 19.08 -1.18
C ARG A 132 -15.19 18.43 -1.39
N LEU A 133 -14.91 17.91 -2.58
CA LEU A 133 -13.69 17.16 -2.87
C LEU A 133 -12.51 18.06 -3.28
N PHE A 134 -12.79 19.09 -4.09
CA PHE A 134 -11.76 19.92 -4.74
C PHE A 134 -11.81 21.39 -4.34
N GLY A 135 -12.78 21.81 -3.51
CA GLY A 135 -12.98 23.22 -3.16
C GLY A 135 -13.55 24.09 -4.28
N SER A 136 -13.86 23.50 -5.45
CA SER A 136 -14.45 24.18 -6.61
C SER A 136 -15.61 23.37 -7.19
N SER A 137 -16.60 24.04 -7.79
CA SER A 137 -17.67 23.40 -8.55
C SER A 137 -17.37 23.27 -10.05
N ASP A 138 -16.17 23.65 -10.48
CA ASP A 138 -15.76 23.58 -11.88
C ASP A 138 -15.71 22.11 -12.36
N PRO A 139 -16.21 21.81 -13.57
CA PRO A 139 -16.13 20.46 -14.13
C PRO A 139 -14.68 19.98 -14.22
N ILE A 140 -14.43 18.76 -13.74
CA ILE A 140 -13.11 18.13 -13.81
C ILE A 140 -12.91 17.37 -15.12
N SER A 141 -11.70 17.42 -15.67
CA SER A 141 -11.29 16.68 -16.85
C SER A 141 -10.31 15.56 -16.48
N LYS A 142 -10.16 14.58 -17.38
CA LYS A 142 -9.16 13.52 -17.20
C LYS A 142 -7.77 14.18 -17.11
N PRO A 143 -6.98 13.91 -16.06
CA PRO A 143 -5.64 14.47 -15.95
C PRO A 143 -4.76 13.98 -17.10
N SER A 144 -3.82 14.82 -17.54
CA SER A 144 -2.69 14.37 -18.36
C SER A 144 -1.78 13.55 -17.46
N LEU A 145 -2.11 12.26 -17.33
CA LEU A 145 -1.30 11.33 -16.59
C LEU A 145 0.04 11.21 -17.24
#